data_AF-A0A8H6HFM0-F1
#
_entry.id   AF-A0A8H6HFM0-F1
#
_cell.length_a   1.000
_cell.length_b   1.000
_cell.length_c   1.000
_cell.angle_alpha   90.00
_cell.angle_beta   90.00
_cell.angle_gamma   90.00
#
_symmetry.space_group_name_H-M   'P 1'
#
loop_
_entity.id
_entity.type
_entity.pdbx_description
1 polymer ?
#
loop_
_entity_poly.entity_id
_entity_poly.type
_entity_poly.pdbx_seq_one_letter_code
_entity_poly.pdbx_strand_id
1 'polypeptide(L)' 'IIISESAHLIWCLRCEWRIGREGKLDCLHTEAEITGRWRAVVNRRLRLDWALVNKQAGGPPSRETNY' A
#
# COMPACT_ATOMS: atom_id res chain seq x y z
N ILE A 1 -8.55 -4.59 -8.34
CA ILE A 1 -7.61 -3.57 -7.82
C ILE A 1 -6.86 -4.09 -6.59
N ILE A 2 -7.53 -4.47 -5.50
CA ILE A 2 -6.87 -4.95 -4.26
C ILE A 2 -6.02 -6.22 -4.47
N ILE A 3 -6.54 -7.23 -5.19
CA ILE A 3 -5.79 -8.48 -5.44
C ILE A 3 -4.49 -8.22 -6.21
N SER A 4 -4.51 -7.31 -7.19
CA SER A 4 -3.34 -6.94 -7.98
C SER A 4 -2.28 -6.22 -7.13
N GLU A 5 -2.71 -5.34 -6.22
CA GLU A 5 -1.81 -4.67 -5.26
C GLU A 5 -1.18 -5.67 -4.28
N SER A 6 -1.97 -6.63 -3.79
CA SER A 6 -1.46 -7.71 -2.93
C SER A 6 -0.43 -8.58 -3.68
N ALA A 7 -0.70 -8.95 -4.93
CA ALA A 7 0.22 -9.72 -5.76
C ALA A 7 1.54 -8.94 -6.03
N HIS A 8 1.44 -7.64 -6.31
CA HIS A 8 2.60 -6.78 -6.48
C HIS A 8 3.42 -6.66 -5.19
N LEU A 9 2.76 -6.46 -4.04
CA LEU A 9 3.44 -6.41 -2.74
C LEU A 9 4.15 -7.74 -2.43
N ILE A 10 3.52 -8.88 -2.69
CA ILE A 10 4.15 -10.21 -2.54
C ILE A 10 5.39 -10.32 -3.43
N TRP A 11 5.31 -9.86 -4.68
CA TRP A 11 6.44 -9.85 -5.59
C TRP A 11 7.59 -8.97 -5.07
N CYS A 12 7.31 -7.75 -4.63
CA CYS A 12 8.32 -6.86 -4.04
C CYS A 12 9.00 -7.48 -2.82
N LEU A 13 8.23 -8.05 -1.89
CA LEU A 13 8.77 -8.71 -0.69
C LEU A 13 9.66 -9.91 -1.07
N ARG A 14 9.30 -10.69 -2.09
CA ARG A 14 10.14 -11.78 -2.59
C ARG A 14 11.43 -11.28 -3.23
N CYS A 15 11.38 -10.17 -3.98
CA CYS A 15 12.56 -9.55 -4.57
C CYS A 15 13.49 -8.97 -3.50
N GLU A 16 12.95 -8.25 -2.51
CA GLU A 16 13.72 -7.75 -1.36
C GLU A 16 14.41 -8.88 -0.60
N TRP A 17 13.70 -9.98 -0.36
CA TRP A 17 14.27 -11.14 0.32
C TRP A 17 15.34 -11.85 -0.53
N ARG A 18 15.04 -12.14 -1.80
CA ARG A 18 15.92 -12.93 -2.66
C ARG A 18 17.15 -12.17 -3.12
N ILE A 19 16.98 -10.90 -3.50
CA ILE A 19 18.05 -10.07 -4.08
C ILE A 19 18.69 -9.21 -3.00
N GLY A 20 17.88 -8.56 -2.14
CA GLY A 20 18.38 -7.65 -1.11
C GLY A 20 18.93 -8.33 0.14
N ARG A 21 18.50 -9.57 0.44
CA ARG A 21 18.90 -10.32 1.65
C ARG A 21 19.53 -11.69 1.31
N GLU A 22 19.95 -11.87 0.06
CA GLU A 22 20.61 -13.09 -0.44
C GLU A 22 19.81 -14.39 -0.21
N GLY A 23 18.50 -14.29 0.00
CA GLY A 23 17.64 -15.45 0.27
C GLY A 23 17.90 -16.13 1.63
N LYS A 24 18.48 -15.43 2.59
CA LYS A 24 18.68 -15.96 3.96
C LYS A 24 17.35 -16.11 4.69
N LEU A 25 17.05 -17.30 5.20
CA LEU A 25 15.81 -17.57 5.95
C LEU A 25 15.67 -16.68 7.20
N ASP A 26 16.79 -16.39 7.87
CA ASP A 26 16.85 -15.50 9.04
C ASP A 26 16.40 -14.07 8.75
N CYS A 27 16.43 -13.67 7.47
CA CYS A 27 16.05 -12.35 7.04
C CYS A 27 14.67 -12.35 6.37
N LEU A 28 13.79 -13.30 6.71
CA LEU A 28 12.38 -13.24 6.30
C LEU A 28 11.70 -12.00 6.90
N HIS A 29 10.75 -11.43 6.15
CA HIS A 29 9.96 -10.31 6.65
C HIS A 29 9.04 -10.78 7.78
N THR A 30 8.95 -9.98 8.84
CA THR A 30 8.02 -10.27 9.94
C THR A 30 6.58 -9.99 9.53
N GLU A 31 5.62 -10.67 10.15
CA GLU A 31 4.19 -10.44 9.90
C GLU A 31 3.79 -8.97 10.15
N ALA A 32 4.37 -8.35 11.17
CA ALA A 32 4.14 -6.94 11.50
C ALA A 32 4.61 -6.00 10.37
N GLU A 33 5.80 -6.22 9.81
CA GLU A 33 6.29 -5.45 8.66
C GLU A 33 5.40 -5.63 7.43
N ILE A 34 5.03 -6.88 7.11
CA ILE A 34 4.17 -7.20 5.96
C ILE A 34 2.81 -6.51 6.12
N THR A 35 2.20 -6.61 7.31
CA THR A 35 0.90 -6.01 7.62
C THR A 35 0.95 -4.48 7.56
N GLY A 36 2.02 -3.87 8.11
CA GLY A 36 2.22 -2.43 8.06
C GLY A 36 2.36 -1.90 6.63
N ARG A 37 3.18 -2.58 5.81
CA ARG A 37 3.34 -2.26 4.39
C ARG A 37 2.04 -2.45 3.62
N TRP A 38 1.31 -3.53 3.89
CA TRP A 38 0.03 -3.77 3.23
C TRP A 38 -0.99 -2.67 3.53
N ARG A 39 -1.14 -2.29 4.80
CA ARG A 39 -1.99 -1.17 5.20
C ARG A 39 -1.61 0.13 4.49
N ALA A 40 -0.31 0.42 4.35
CA ALA A 40 0.15 1.61 3.65
C ALA A 40 -0.24 1.61 2.15
N VAL A 41 -0.11 0.46 1.47
CA VAL A 41 -0.52 0.30 0.07
C VAL A 41 -2.03 0.49 -0.10
N VAL A 42 -2.84 -0.17 0.74
CA VAL A 42 -4.31 -0.04 0.70
C VAL A 42 -4.73 1.40 0.96
N ASN A 43 -4.18 2.05 1.98
CA ASN A 43 -4.52 3.43 2.32
C ASN A 43 -4.14 4.40 1.21
N ARG A 44 -2.99 4.20 0.56
CA ARG A 44 -2.59 5.00 -0.60
C ARG A 44 -3.58 4.81 -1.75
N ARG A 45 -3.99 3.57 -2.03
CA ARG A 45 -4.95 3.27 -3.09
C ARG A 45 -6.30 3.90 -2.81
N LEU A 46 -6.80 3.78 -1.58
CA LEU A 46 -8.06 4.39 -1.15
C LEU A 46 -8.04 5.91 -1.31
N ARG A 47 -6.94 6.57 -0.94
CA ARG A 47 -6.76 8.02 -1.14
C ARG A 47 -6.77 8.41 -2.61
N LEU A 48 -6.13 7.62 -3.47
CA LEU A 48 -6.12 7.86 -4.92
C LEU A 48 -7.51 7.68 -5.51
N ASP A 49 -8.20 6.59 -5.17
CA ASP A 49 -9.55 6.32 -5.64
C ASP A 49 -10.51 7.42 -5.15
N TRP A 50 -10.38 7.88 -3.90
CA TRP A 50 -11.15 9.01 -3.37
C TRP A 50 -10.85 10.33 -4.09
N ALA A 51 -9.58 10.64 -4.34
CA ALA A 51 -9.19 11.84 -5.07
C ALA A 51 -9.70 11.82 -6.53
N LEU A 52 -9.70 10.66 -7.18
CA LEU A 52 -10.24 10.50 -8.53
C LEU A 52 -11.75 10.72 -8.57
N VAL A 53 -12.48 10.15 -7.61
CA VAL A 53 -13.93 10.35 -7.48
C VAL A 53 -14.24 11.81 -7.16
N ASN A 54 -13.52 12.43 -6.23
CA ASN A 54 -13.73 13.83 -5.86
C ASN A 54 -13.42 14.79 -7.03
N LYS A 55 -12.37 14.50 -7.80
CA LYS A 55 -12.02 15.25 -9.03
C LYS A 55 -13.06 15.07 -10.13
N GLN A 56 -13.69 13.90 -10.24
CA GLN A 56 -14.78 13.64 -11.18
C GLN A 56 -16.12 14.23 -10.73
N ALA A 57 -16.35 14.35 -9.41
CA ALA A 57 -17.60 14.83 -8.83
C ALA A 57 -17.76 16.38 -8.87
N GLY A 58 -16.72 17.13 -9.26
CA GLY A 58 -16.81 18.59 -9.44
C GLY A 58 -17.11 19.41 -8.17
N GLY A 59 -17.09 18.78 -6.98
CA GLY A 59 -17.35 19.44 -5.70
C GLY A 59 -16.06 20.05 -5.11
N PRO A 60 -16.14 21.23 -4.44
CA PRO A 60 -14.98 21.77 -3.75
C PRO A 60 -14.49 20.78 -2.69
N PRO A 61 -13.18 20.67 -2.43
CA PRO A 61 -12.67 19.81 -1.38
C PRO A 61 -13.35 20.24 -0.08
N SER A 62 -14.09 19.33 0.54
CA SER A 62 -14.65 19.53 1.87
C SER A 62 -13.50 19.86 2.80
N ARG A 63 -13.36 21.16 3.11
CA ARG A 63 -12.51 21.69 4.16
C ARG A 63 -13.00 21.02 5.44
N GLU A 64 -12.26 20.04 5.94
CA GLU A 64 -12.41 19.59 7.32
C GLU A 64 -12.12 20.78 8.22
N THR A 65 -13.19 21.38 8.73
CA THR A 65 -13.18 22.33 9.83
C THR A 65 -12.57 21.65 11.04
N ASN A 66 -11.47 22.20 11.53
CA ASN A 66 -10.98 22.00 12.88
C ASN A 66 -12.13 22.18 13.88
N TYR A 67 -12.35 21.17 14.72
CA TYR A 67 -12.91 21.28 16.07
C TYR A 67 -12.22 20.27 16.96
#